data_AF-A0A4S4LC29-F1
#
_entry.id   AF-A0A4S4LC29-F1
#
_cell.length_a   1.000
_cell.length_b   1.000
_cell.length_c   1.000
_cell.angle_alpha   90.00
_cell.angle_beta   90.00
_cell.angle_gamma   90.00
#
_symmetry.space_group_name_H-M   'P 1'
#
loop_
_entity.id
_entity.type
_entity.pdbx_description
1 polymer ?
#
loop_
_entity_poly.entity_id
_entity_poly.type
_entity_poly.pdbx_seq_one_letter_code
_entity_poly.pdbx_strand_id
1 'polypeptide(L)'
;ASAAAARPGITRSVSSSGIQIQASTTAAGASRETQPGRFKVAIADSAAPDLLAPHLDGAVCFIRERLNSGENVLVHCQQGISRSPAIVLAYLMRDRALSYDAALQIVKARRKCIKPNEGFEKTLRNWK
;
A
#
# COMPACT_ATOMS: atom_id res chain seq x y z
N ALA A 1 34.63 -20.23 -17.03
CA ALA A 1 33.70 -19.20 -17.54
C ALA A 1 32.43 -19.24 -16.69
N SER A 2 31.95 -18.06 -16.32
CA SER A 2 30.99 -17.72 -15.27
C SER A 2 29.83 -18.70 -15.01
N ALA A 3 29.73 -19.14 -13.75
CA ALA A 3 28.58 -19.83 -13.19
C ALA A 3 27.45 -18.83 -12.86
N ALA A 4 26.31 -18.96 -13.51
CA ALA A 4 25.08 -18.29 -13.09
C ALA A 4 24.51 -19.04 -11.88
N ALA A 5 24.89 -18.59 -10.69
CA ALA A 5 24.32 -19.11 -9.44
C ALA A 5 22.82 -18.74 -9.37
N ALA A 6 21.98 -19.77 -9.52
CA ALA A 6 20.56 -19.69 -9.22
C ALA A 6 20.38 -19.28 -7.75
N ARG A 7 19.74 -18.13 -7.53
CA ARG A 7 19.43 -17.65 -6.17
C ARG A 7 18.30 -18.52 -5.58
N PRO A 8 18.48 -19.13 -4.40
CA PRO A 8 17.43 -19.87 -3.74
C PRO A 8 16.47 -18.88 -3.07
N GLY A 9 15.17 -19.11 -3.28
CA GLY A 9 14.10 -18.43 -2.54
C GLY A 9 13.54 -17.18 -3.23
N ILE A 10 12.59 -17.39 -4.15
CA ILE A 10 11.23 -16.84 -4.14
C ILE A 10 10.53 -17.56 -5.31
N THR A 11 10.16 -18.83 -5.09
CA THR A 11 9.15 -19.47 -5.95
C THR A 11 7.86 -19.47 -5.18
N ARG A 12 6.93 -18.62 -5.59
CA ARG A 12 5.52 -19.01 -5.78
C ARG A 12 4.83 -17.88 -6.52
N SER A 13 4.30 -18.20 -7.69
CA SER A 13 3.40 -17.32 -8.42
C SER A 13 2.29 -16.90 -7.47
N VAL A 14 2.14 -15.60 -7.28
CA VAL A 14 1.01 -15.07 -6.52
C VAL A 14 0.03 -14.58 -7.57
N SER A 15 -0.95 -15.43 -7.88
CA SER A 15 -2.24 -14.94 -8.39
C SER A 15 -2.72 -13.88 -7.40
N SER A 16 -2.47 -12.60 -7.71
CA SER A 16 -2.49 -11.51 -6.73
C SER A 16 -3.59 -10.51 -7.06
N SER A 17 -4.83 -10.97 -6.89
CA SER A 17 -6.00 -10.10 -6.81
C SER A 17 -6.02 -9.42 -5.43
N GLY A 18 -5.17 -8.42 -5.19
CA GLY A 18 -5.16 -7.69 -3.92
C GLY A 18 -4.12 -6.57 -3.82
N ILE A 19 -4.13 -5.86 -2.70
CA ILE A 19 -3.11 -4.87 -2.29
C ILE A 19 -2.14 -5.56 -1.34
N GLN A 20 -0.86 -5.26 -1.51
CA GLN A 20 0.21 -5.68 -0.62
C GLN A 20 0.94 -4.45 -0.11
N ILE A 21 1.12 -4.40 1.22
CA ILE A 21 1.90 -3.38 1.91
C ILE A 21 3.08 -4.10 2.54
N GLN A 22 4.29 -3.72 2.14
CA GLN A 22 5.54 -4.30 2.62
C GLN A 22 6.35 -3.21 3.31
N ALA A 23 6.85 -3.47 4.50
CA ALA A 23 7.82 -2.60 5.15
C ALA A 23 9.24 -3.13 4.90
N SER A 24 10.21 -2.25 4.68
CA SER A 24 11.62 -2.60 4.59
C SER A 24 12.47 -1.66 5.46
N THR A 25 13.30 -2.26 6.30
CA THR A 25 14.21 -1.53 7.18
C THR A 25 15.41 -1.04 6.37
N THR A 26 15.66 0.27 6.33
CA THR A 26 16.94 0.83 5.86
C THR A 26 17.83 1.14 7.07
N ALA A 27 18.07 0.14 7.92
CA ALA A 27 19.06 0.28 8.97
C ALA A 27 20.43 -0.11 8.40
N ALA A 28 21.25 0.90 8.13
CA ALA A 28 22.70 0.73 8.00
C ALA A 28 23.23 0.19 9.34
N GLY A 29 23.21 -1.13 9.54
CA GLY A 29 23.81 -1.79 10.71
C GLY A 29 22.98 -2.86 11.43
N ALA A 30 21.76 -3.20 10.99
CA ALA A 30 21.00 -4.27 11.66
C ALA A 30 21.32 -5.65 11.06
N SER A 31 22.19 -6.39 11.74
CA SER A 31 22.42 -7.82 11.54
C SER A 31 21.24 -8.63 12.11
N ARG A 32 20.81 -9.67 11.38
CA ARG A 32 19.70 -10.62 11.61
C ARG A 32 18.34 -10.22 11.02
N GLU A 33 18.05 -10.87 9.89
CA GLU A 33 16.75 -11.38 9.44
C GLU A 33 15.51 -10.88 10.22
N THR A 34 15.09 -9.67 9.92
CA THR A 34 13.72 -9.23 10.19
C THR A 34 12.93 -9.51 8.92
N GLN A 35 12.07 -10.54 8.96
CA GLN A 35 11.09 -10.76 7.89
C GLN A 35 10.33 -9.44 7.70
N PRO A 36 10.40 -8.79 6.53
CA PRO A 36 9.74 -7.52 6.30
C PRO A 36 8.25 -7.67 6.62
N GLY A 37 7.73 -6.87 7.56
CA GLY A 37 6.33 -6.91 7.94
C GLY A 37 5.46 -6.78 6.69
N ARG A 38 4.47 -7.66 6.52
CA ARG A 38 3.59 -7.67 5.35
C ARG A 38 2.14 -7.60 5.76
N PHE A 39 1.44 -6.57 5.30
CA PHE A 39 -0.01 -6.44 5.43
C PHE A 39 -0.66 -6.67 4.06
N LYS A 40 -1.62 -7.60 4.00
CA LYS A 40 -2.32 -7.95 2.75
C LYS A 40 -3.79 -7.58 2.84
N VAL A 41 -4.29 -6.94 1.80
CA VAL A 41 -5.71 -6.64 1.62
C VAL A 41 -6.20 -7.33 0.35
N ALA A 42 -6.97 -8.41 0.51
CA ALA A 42 -7.45 -9.23 -0.60
C ALA A 42 -8.75 -8.65 -1.18
N ILE A 43 -8.64 -7.57 -1.93
CA ILE A 43 -9.78 -6.92 -2.58
C ILE A 43 -9.64 -6.88 -4.11
N ALA A 44 -10.77 -7.09 -4.79
CA ALA A 44 -10.90 -6.87 -6.22
C ALA A 44 -10.91 -5.36 -6.54
N ASP A 45 -10.54 -4.99 -7.76
CA ASP A 45 -10.66 -3.62 -8.25
C ASP A 45 -12.06 -3.38 -8.83
N SER A 46 -13.06 -3.39 -7.94
CA SER A 46 -14.46 -3.21 -8.30
C SER A 46 -15.03 -2.00 -7.59
N ALA A 47 -16.00 -1.33 -8.23
CA ALA A 47 -16.77 -0.25 -7.63
C ALA A 47 -17.88 -0.77 -6.70
N ALA A 48 -17.90 -2.06 -6.37
CA ALA A 48 -18.83 -2.62 -5.40
C ALA A 48 -18.69 -1.90 -4.04
N PRO A 49 -19.81 -1.64 -3.36
CA PRO A 49 -19.80 -0.94 -2.08
C PRO A 49 -19.04 -1.74 -1.02
N ASP A 50 -18.51 -1.02 -0.02
CA ASP A 50 -17.94 -1.56 1.22
C ASP A 50 -16.76 -2.52 1.09
N LEU A 51 -16.13 -2.63 -0.09
CA LEU A 51 -14.91 -3.42 -0.27
C LEU A 51 -13.69 -2.84 0.45
N LEU A 52 -13.58 -1.51 0.50
CA LEU A 52 -12.37 -0.84 0.98
C LEU A 52 -12.43 -0.50 2.48
N ALA A 53 -13.56 -0.01 2.97
CA ALA A 53 -13.73 0.55 4.32
C ALA A 53 -13.22 -0.38 5.44
N PRO A 54 -13.53 -1.69 5.45
CA PRO A 54 -13.12 -2.58 6.55
C PRO A 54 -11.61 -2.72 6.72
N HIS A 55 -10.83 -2.36 5.69
CA HIS A 55 -9.38 -2.52 5.67
C HIS A 55 -8.61 -1.22 5.93
N LEU A 56 -9.30 -0.07 5.94
CA LEU A 56 -8.63 1.23 5.99
C LEU A 56 -7.90 1.46 7.31
N ASP A 57 -8.55 1.28 8.46
CA ASP A 57 -7.92 1.53 9.75
C ASP A 57 -6.71 0.60 9.99
N GLY A 58 -6.84 -0.69 9.65
CA GLY A 58 -5.74 -1.65 9.77
C GLY A 58 -4.55 -1.31 8.85
N ALA A 59 -4.83 -0.95 7.60
CA ALA A 59 -3.79 -0.58 6.65
C ALA A 59 -3.07 0.72 7.05
N VAL A 60 -3.83 1.73 7.50
CA VAL A 60 -3.28 3.01 7.95
C VAL A 60 -2.47 2.84 9.24
N CYS A 61 -2.96 2.06 10.19
CA CYS A 61 -2.22 1.74 11.42
C CYS A 61 -0.89 1.08 11.08
N PHE A 62 -0.91 0.05 10.22
CA PHE A 62 0.29 -0.64 9.78
C PHE A 62 1.30 0.31 9.11
N ILE A 63 0.85 1.18 8.19
CA ILE A 63 1.74 2.15 7.53
C ILE A 63 2.35 3.09 8.56
N ARG A 64 1.55 3.64 9.47
CA ARG A 64 1.99 4.59 10.50
C ARG A 64 3.03 3.98 11.44
N GLU A 65 2.76 2.79 11.97
CA GLU A 65 3.68 2.09 12.89
C GLU A 65 5.07 1.87 12.26
N ARG A 66 5.10 1.48 10.98
CA ARG A 66 6.33 1.20 10.25
C ARG A 66 7.12 2.46 9.95
N LEU A 67 6.44 3.51 9.49
CA LEU A 67 7.07 4.81 9.26
C LEU A 67 7.62 5.41 10.57
N ASN A 68 6.90 5.28 11.69
CA ASN A 68 7.36 5.74 13.01
C ASN A 68 8.57 4.94 13.52
N SER A 69 8.74 3.70 13.07
CA SER A 69 9.88 2.84 13.40
C SER A 69 11.12 3.13 12.53
N GLY A 70 11.06 4.15 11.65
CA GLY A 70 12.13 4.46 10.71
C GLY A 70 12.24 3.47 9.54
N GLU A 71 11.21 2.65 9.32
CA GLU A 71 11.15 1.74 8.17
C GLU A 71 10.55 2.46 6.95
N ASN A 72 10.94 2.01 5.75
CA ASN A 72 10.28 2.42 4.52
C ASN A 72 9.09 1.51 4.25
N VAL A 73 8.00 2.05 3.68
CA VAL A 73 6.80 1.28 3.34
C VAL A 73 6.50 1.35 1.85
N LEU A 74 6.39 0.18 1.21
CA LEU A 74 5.94 0.01 -0.16
C LEU A 74 4.48 -0.45 -0.17
N VAL A 75 3.59 0.36 -0.74
CA VAL A 75 2.17 0.02 -0.96
C VAL A 75 1.96 -0.23 -2.46
N HIS A 76 1.66 -1.47 -2.84
CA HIS A 76 1.47 -1.83 -4.26
C HIS A 76 0.24 -2.72 -4.50
N CYS A 77 -0.30 -2.62 -5.71
CA CYS A 77 -1.29 -3.54 -6.26
C CYS A 77 -0.82 -3.94 -7.66
N GLN A 78 -1.68 -4.61 -8.44
CA GLN A 78 -1.30 -5.09 -9.79
C GLN A 78 -0.89 -3.95 -10.75
N GLN A 79 -1.64 -2.84 -10.79
CA GLN A 79 -1.42 -1.75 -11.76
C GLN A 79 -0.89 -0.46 -11.12
N GLY A 80 -1.06 -0.30 -9.80
CA GLY A 80 -0.70 0.94 -9.11
C GLY A 80 -1.52 2.17 -9.55
N ILE A 81 -2.80 1.97 -9.89
CA ILE A 81 -3.71 3.00 -10.40
C ILE A 81 -4.87 3.28 -9.44
N SER A 82 -5.56 2.23 -8.97
CA SER A 82 -6.80 2.36 -8.17
C SER A 82 -6.63 1.88 -6.73
N ARG A 83 -6.47 0.57 -6.53
CA ARG A 83 -6.39 -0.08 -5.21
C ARG A 83 -5.26 0.44 -4.30
N SER A 84 -3.99 0.37 -4.72
CA SER A 84 -2.89 0.79 -3.85
C SER A 84 -2.87 2.30 -3.59
N PRO A 85 -3.18 3.18 -4.56
CA PRO A 85 -3.34 4.60 -4.26
C PRO A 85 -4.47 4.90 -3.28
N ALA A 86 -5.58 4.15 -3.30
CA ALA A 86 -6.67 4.35 -2.35
C ALA A 86 -6.22 4.22 -0.88
N ILE A 87 -5.33 3.26 -0.59
CA ILE A 87 -4.74 3.10 0.75
C ILE A 87 -3.79 4.27 1.09
N VAL A 88 -2.99 4.73 0.11
CA VAL A 88 -2.10 5.89 0.33
C VAL A 88 -2.92 7.16 0.61
N LEU A 89 -4.04 7.35 -0.10
CA LEU A 89 -4.95 8.45 0.13
C LEU A 89 -5.56 8.39 1.54
N ALA A 90 -6.03 7.21 1.96
CA ALA A 90 -6.53 6.98 3.31
C ALA A 90 -5.49 7.32 4.38
N TYR A 91 -4.25 6.89 4.19
CA TYR A 91 -3.14 7.23 5.10
C TYR A 91 -2.93 8.74 5.18
N LEU A 92 -2.87 9.45 4.05
CA LEU A 92 -2.69 10.92 4.05
C LEU A 92 -3.88 11.65 4.70
N MET A 93 -5.10 11.19 4.45
CA MET A 93 -6.30 11.76 5.08
C MET A 93 -6.24 11.62 6.61
N ARG A 94 -5.90 10.42 7.12
CA ARG A 94 -5.87 10.14 8.56
C ARG A 94 -4.66 10.72 9.29
N ASP A 95 -3.50 10.73 8.64
CA ASP A 95 -2.24 11.13 9.25
C ASP A 95 -2.00 12.64 9.21
N ARG A 96 -2.48 13.29 8.14
CA ARG A 96 -2.30 14.73 7.93
C ARG A 96 -3.60 15.52 8.01
N ALA A 97 -4.70 14.89 8.44
CA ALA A 97 -6.03 15.48 8.51
C ALA A 97 -6.46 16.17 7.19
N LEU A 98 -6.09 15.57 6.05
CA LEU A 98 -6.39 16.13 4.74
C LEU A 98 -7.76 15.68 4.25
N SER A 99 -8.43 16.55 3.48
CA SER A 99 -9.57 16.14 2.68
C SER A 99 -9.14 15.16 1.59
N TYR A 100 -10.09 14.36 1.09
CA TYR A 100 -9.85 13.47 -0.04
C TYR A 100 -9.21 14.21 -1.23
N ASP A 101 -9.76 15.37 -1.60
CA ASP A 101 -9.27 16.13 -2.75
C ASP A 101 -7.84 16.64 -2.54
N ALA A 102 -7.52 17.12 -1.33
CA ALA A 102 -6.16 17.56 -1.00
C ALA A 102 -5.16 16.39 -1.04
N ALA A 103 -5.53 15.24 -0.46
CA ALA A 103 -4.72 14.02 -0.53
C ALA A 103 -4.51 13.57 -1.99
N LEU A 104 -5.57 13.61 -2.80
CA LEU A 104 -5.52 13.23 -4.22
C LEU A 104 -4.59 14.13 -5.03
N GLN A 105 -4.60 15.44 -4.78
CA GLN A 105 -3.69 16.37 -5.46
C GLN A 105 -2.22 16.08 -5.14
N ILE A 106 -1.89 15.85 -3.87
CA ILE A 106 -0.51 15.49 -3.45
C ILE A 106 -0.04 14.22 -4.17
N VAL A 107 -0.90 13.20 -4.18
CA VAL A 107 -0.59 11.89 -4.75
C VAL A 107 -0.48 11.97 -6.29
N LYS A 108 -1.39 12.70 -6.95
CA LYS A 108 -1.35 12.93 -8.41
C LYS A 108 -0.13 13.74 -8.85
N ALA A 109 0.33 14.69 -8.03
CA ALA A 109 1.54 15.45 -8.31
C ALA A 109 2.80 14.56 -8.39
N ARG A 110 2.80 13.42 -7.69
CA ARG A 110 3.88 12.42 -7.75
C ARG A 110 3.63 11.33 -8.79
N ARG A 111 2.38 10.94 -9.01
CA ARG A 111 2.01 9.89 -9.98
C ARG A 111 0.69 10.23 -10.67
N LYS A 112 0.79 10.80 -11.88
CA LYS A 112 -0.34 11.34 -12.67
C LYS A 112 -1.40 10.31 -13.06
N CYS A 113 -1.04 9.04 -13.20
CA CYS A 113 -1.96 7.98 -13.63
C CYS A 113 -2.90 7.47 -12.52
N ILE A 114 -2.83 8.02 -11.32
CA ILE A 114 -3.66 7.58 -10.19
C ILE A 114 -5.12 7.97 -10.42
N LYS A 115 -5.98 6.95 -10.33
CA LYS A 115 -7.42 7.05 -10.48
C LYS A 115 -8.08 5.91 -9.69
N PRO A 116 -8.41 6.12 -8.40
CA PRO A 116 -9.27 5.21 -7.66
C PRO A 116 -10.57 4.98 -8.41
N ASN A 117 -11.11 3.77 -8.34
CA ASN A 117 -12.45 3.52 -8.87
C ASN A 117 -13.50 4.32 -8.05
N GLU A 118 -14.68 4.51 -8.63
CA GLU A 118 -15.74 5.34 -8.03
C GLU A 118 -16.23 4.79 -6.68
N GLY A 119 -16.24 3.47 -6.49
CA GLY A 119 -16.60 2.86 -5.21
C GLY A 119 -15.61 3.22 -4.11
N PHE A 120 -14.32 3.13 -4.40
CA PHE A 120 -13.25 3.52 -3.48
C PHE A 120 -13.24 5.02 -3.21
N GLU A 121 -13.47 5.85 -4.23
CA GLU A 121 -13.59 7.30 -4.03
C GLU A 121 -14.75 7.63 -3.09
N LYS A 122 -15.95 7.06 -3.31
CA LYS A 122 -17.11 7.26 -2.43
C LYS A 122 -16.81 6.81 -1.01
N THR A 123 -16.20 5.63 -0.85
CA THR A 123 -15.78 5.14 0.47
C THR A 123 -14.83 6.13 1.14
N LEU A 124 -13.78 6.59 0.47
CA LEU A 124 -12.81 7.51 1.06
C LEU A 124 -13.43 8.87 1.41
N ARG A 125 -14.31 9.43 0.56
CA ARG A 125 -15.00 10.69 0.87
C ARG A 125 -15.92 10.59 2.09
N ASN A 126 -16.49 9.41 2.32
CA ASN A 126 -17.38 9.15 3.45
C ASN A 126 -16.64 8.66 4.71
N TRP A 127 -15.38 8.26 4.56
CA TRP A 127 -14.55 7.75 5.65
C TRP A 127 -13.95 8.92 6.45
N LYS A 128 -14.23 8.97 7.76
CA LYS A 128 -13.81 10.02 8.69
C LYS A 128 -12.87 9.47 9.76
#